data_AF-A0A165S056-F1
#
_entry.id   AF-A0A165S056-F1
#
_cell.length_a   1.000
_cell.length_b   1.000
_cell.length_c   1.000
_cell.angle_alpha   90.00
_cell.angle_beta   90.00
_cell.angle_gamma   90.00
#
_symmetry.space_group_name_H-M   'P 1'
#
loop_
_entity.id
_entity.type
_entity.pdbx_description
1 polymer ?
#
loop_
_entity_poly.entity_id
_entity_poly.type
_entity_poly.pdbx_seq_one_letter_code
_entity_poly.pdbx_strand_id
1 'polypeptide(L)'
;MDRFLAPHTPEALAHNHLTENWFNWDTDHPSLDETLIAGCASYAALSRYLSGADLFLLPRARSELERILRRYSYDAIHNTIAKARSPLEHGGYSRICHLAEKSLAQVLDSSDNTEALLRLHSAPSDTVSSDPVLNRMDHSSPRPIRTK
;
A
#
# COMPACT_ATOMS: atom_id res chain seq x y z
N MET A 1 -0.10 3.90 10.13
CA MET A 1 -0.50 4.96 9.19
C MET A 1 0.01 6.32 9.65
N ASP A 2 -0.15 6.66 10.93
CA ASP A 2 0.17 7.97 11.53
C ASP A 2 1.58 8.53 11.28
N ARG A 3 2.58 7.66 11.11
CA ARG A 3 3.96 8.08 10.77
C ARG A 3 4.06 8.72 9.38
N PHE A 4 3.25 8.27 8.43
CA PHE A 4 3.41 8.63 7.02
C PHE A 4 2.35 9.62 6.55
N LEU A 5 1.08 9.38 6.92
CA LEU A 5 -0.04 10.25 6.66
C LEU A 5 -0.84 10.37 7.96
N ALA A 6 -0.53 11.39 8.74
CA ALA A 6 -1.18 11.63 10.01
C ALA A 6 -2.66 11.99 9.81
N PRO A 7 -3.55 11.78 10.80
CA PRO A 7 -5.00 11.97 10.64
C PRO A 7 -5.45 13.37 10.20
N HIS A 8 -4.61 14.38 10.40
CA HIS A 8 -4.87 15.78 10.02
C HIS A 8 -4.35 16.15 8.63
N THR A 9 -3.69 15.22 7.93
CA THR A 9 -3.22 15.42 6.56
C THR A 9 -4.41 15.46 5.60
N PRO A 10 -4.31 16.21 4.48
CA PRO A 10 -5.40 16.29 3.52
C PRO A 10 -5.75 14.93 2.92
N GLU A 11 -4.78 14.02 2.77
CA GLU A 11 -4.99 12.65 2.31
C GLU A 11 -5.85 11.84 3.28
N ALA A 12 -5.57 11.93 4.58
CA ALA A 12 -6.33 11.23 5.61
C ALA A 12 -7.75 11.78 5.75
N LEU A 13 -7.90 13.10 5.71
CA LEU A 13 -9.20 13.76 5.72
C LEU A 13 -10.03 13.37 4.47
N ALA A 14 -9.40 13.36 3.30
CA ALA A 14 -10.06 12.95 2.06
C ALA A 14 -10.52 11.48 2.11
N HIS A 15 -9.68 10.59 2.63
CA HIS A 15 -10.04 9.18 2.79
C HIS A 15 -11.20 8.99 3.76
N ASN A 16 -11.18 9.66 4.91
CA ASN A 16 -12.27 9.59 5.88
C ASN A 16 -13.57 10.15 5.28
N HIS A 17 -13.51 11.31 4.63
CA HIS A 17 -14.65 11.92 3.99
C HIS A 17 -15.31 11.01 2.94
N LEU A 18 -14.50 10.40 2.05
CA LEU A 18 -14.99 9.45 1.05
C LEU A 18 -15.56 8.19 1.70
N THR A 19 -14.90 7.65 2.72
CA THR A 19 -15.34 6.42 3.39
C THR A 19 -16.66 6.60 4.14
N GLU A 20 -16.84 7.75 4.81
CA GLU A 20 -18.05 8.08 5.57
C GLU A 20 -19.21 8.48 4.65
N ASN A 21 -18.93 9.22 3.58
CA ASN A 21 -19.95 9.78 2.67
C ASN A 21 -20.03 9.03 1.35
N TRP A 22 -19.68 7.75 1.36
CA TRP A 22 -19.45 6.93 0.16
C TRP A 22 -20.56 6.95 -0.90
N PHE A 23 -21.80 7.18 -0.51
CA PHE A 23 -22.94 7.21 -1.42
C PHE A 23 -23.27 8.58 -2.01
N ASN A 24 -22.85 9.68 -1.36
CA ASN A 24 -23.27 11.05 -1.69
C ASN A 24 -22.10 12.04 -1.80
N TRP A 25 -20.85 11.59 -1.69
CA TRP A 25 -19.67 12.46 -1.70
C TRP A 25 -19.50 13.28 -2.99
N ASP A 26 -20.13 12.84 -4.09
CA ASP A 26 -20.04 13.46 -5.42
C ASP A 26 -21.33 14.15 -5.85
N THR A 27 -22.40 14.12 -5.05
CA THR A 27 -23.72 14.67 -5.44
C THR A 27 -23.86 16.17 -5.21
N ASP A 28 -23.00 16.74 -4.37
CA ASP A 28 -23.08 18.16 -3.97
C ASP A 28 -22.34 19.10 -4.93
N HIS A 29 -21.56 18.55 -5.87
CA HIS A 29 -20.76 19.30 -6.82
C HIS A 29 -21.09 18.95 -8.28
N PRO A 30 -21.07 19.93 -9.21
CA PRO A 30 -21.36 19.69 -10.63
C PRO A 30 -20.31 18.83 -11.32
N SER A 31 -19.11 18.73 -10.74
CA SER A 31 -17.98 17.94 -11.22
C SER A 31 -17.28 17.28 -10.04
N LEU A 32 -16.55 16.20 -10.30
CA LEU A 32 -15.78 15.51 -9.27
C LEU A 32 -14.67 16.39 -8.67
N ASP A 33 -14.53 16.34 -7.36
CA ASP A 33 -13.39 16.95 -6.66
C ASP A 33 -12.14 16.08 -6.87
N GLU A 34 -11.30 16.53 -7.79
CA GLU A 34 -10.04 15.87 -8.15
C GLU A 34 -9.05 15.78 -6.99
N THR A 35 -9.05 16.79 -6.10
CA THR A 35 -8.13 16.83 -4.96
C THR A 35 -8.56 15.83 -3.88
N LEU A 36 -9.87 15.69 -3.66
CA LEU A 36 -10.45 14.70 -2.77
C LEU A 36 -10.13 13.28 -3.25
N ILE A 37 -10.33 12.99 -4.54
CA ILE A 37 -10.03 11.66 -5.11
C ILE A 37 -8.53 11.36 -5.01
N ALA A 38 -7.67 12.32 -5.36
CA ALA A 38 -6.22 12.14 -5.30
C ALA A 38 -5.72 11.90 -3.87
N GLY A 39 -6.25 12.64 -2.89
CA GLY A 39 -5.91 12.47 -1.48
C GLY A 39 -6.32 11.09 -0.96
N CYS A 40 -7.56 10.68 -1.23
CA CYS A 40 -8.05 9.36 -0.84
C CYS A 40 -7.25 8.23 -1.50
N ALA A 41 -6.92 8.36 -2.79
CA ALA A 41 -6.13 7.38 -3.51
C ALA A 41 -4.71 7.23 -2.95
N SER A 42 -4.07 8.34 -2.57
CA SER A 42 -2.74 8.35 -1.95
C SER A 42 -2.76 7.64 -0.59
N TYR A 43 -3.75 7.96 0.24
CA TYR A 43 -3.96 7.29 1.52
C TYR A 43 -4.24 5.80 1.35
N ALA A 44 -5.15 5.43 0.45
CA ALA A 44 -5.52 4.04 0.20
C ALA A 44 -4.35 3.22 -0.34
N ALA A 45 -3.54 3.79 -1.25
CA ALA A 45 -2.35 3.15 -1.80
C ALA A 45 -1.33 2.83 -0.70
N LEU A 46 -1.06 3.81 0.16
CA LEU A 46 -0.12 3.64 1.25
C LEU A 46 -0.67 2.67 2.31
N SER A 47 -1.95 2.77 2.66
CA SER A 47 -2.61 1.82 3.57
C SER A 47 -2.54 0.39 3.06
N ARG A 48 -2.76 0.17 1.75
CA ARG A 48 -2.63 -1.14 1.10
C ARG A 48 -1.20 -1.66 1.11
N TYR A 49 -0.22 -0.79 0.88
CA TYR A 49 1.18 -1.17 1.01
C TYR A 49 1.54 -1.52 2.45
N LEU A 50 1.10 -0.74 3.44
CA LEU A 50 1.40 -1.00 4.86
C LEU A 50 0.82 -2.33 5.35
N SER A 51 -0.35 -2.74 4.85
CA SER A 51 -0.94 -4.03 5.18
C SER A 51 -0.27 -5.23 4.48
N GLY A 52 0.62 -4.97 3.50
CA GLY A 52 1.22 -6.01 2.67
C GLY A 52 0.25 -6.63 1.67
N ALA A 53 -0.92 -6.03 1.45
CA ALA A 53 -1.90 -6.54 0.51
C ALA A 53 -1.35 -6.51 -0.93
N ASP A 54 -1.47 -7.65 -1.61
CA ASP A 54 -1.05 -7.86 -3.01
C ASP A 54 0.44 -7.63 -3.29
N LEU A 55 1.27 -7.67 -2.24
CA LEU A 55 2.71 -7.49 -2.34
C LEU A 55 3.44 -8.82 -2.56
N PHE A 56 3.56 -9.22 -3.82
CA PHE A 56 4.29 -10.45 -4.20
C PHE A 56 5.79 -10.24 -4.41
N LEU A 57 6.19 -9.02 -4.81
CA LEU A 57 7.58 -8.64 -5.03
C LEU A 57 7.91 -7.46 -4.14
N LEU A 58 8.91 -7.65 -3.28
CA LEU A 58 9.35 -6.63 -2.35
C LEU A 58 10.20 -5.59 -3.09
N PRO A 59 9.88 -4.29 -2.97
CA PRO A 59 10.72 -3.25 -3.54
C PRO A 59 12.07 -3.21 -2.82
N ARG A 60 13.15 -3.07 -3.58
CA ARG A 60 14.53 -2.94 -3.05
C ARG A 60 15.05 -1.52 -3.11
N ALA A 61 14.40 -0.67 -3.91
CA ALA A 61 14.78 0.72 -4.12
C ALA A 61 13.56 1.64 -4.08
N ARG A 62 13.80 2.94 -3.83
CA ARG A 62 12.77 4.00 -3.83
C ARG A 62 11.92 3.96 -5.10
N SER A 63 12.53 3.84 -6.27
CA SER A 63 11.83 3.85 -7.55
C SER A 63 10.86 2.68 -7.72
N GLU A 64 11.23 1.50 -7.21
CA GLU A 64 10.36 0.31 -7.23
C GLU A 64 9.19 0.47 -6.27
N LEU A 65 9.45 0.99 -5.07
CA LEU A 65 8.43 1.32 -4.07
C LEU A 65 7.43 2.34 -4.63
N GLU A 66 7.95 3.42 -5.22
CA GLU A 66 7.15 4.45 -5.86
C GLU A 66 6.28 3.86 -6.97
N ARG A 67 6.83 2.99 -7.83
CA ARG A 67 6.06 2.32 -8.88
C ARG A 67 4.91 1.47 -8.33
N ILE A 68 5.13 0.77 -7.22
CA ILE A 68 4.08 -0.03 -6.55
C ILE A 68 2.99 0.89 -6.01
N LEU A 69 3.36 1.95 -5.30
CA LEU A 69 2.41 2.92 -4.74
C LEU A 69 1.60 3.63 -5.84
N ARG A 70 2.25 4.01 -6.95
CA ARG A 70 1.57 4.57 -8.13
C ARG A 70 0.50 3.62 -8.66
N ARG A 71 0.84 2.35 -8.87
CA ARG A 71 -0.13 1.33 -9.32
C ARG A 71 -1.31 1.23 -8.36
N TYR A 72 -1.06 1.16 -7.05
CA TYR A 72 -2.13 1.08 -6.05
C TYR A 72 -2.99 2.34 -6.03
N SER A 73 -2.39 3.52 -6.22
CA SER A 73 -3.14 4.77 -6.30
C SER A 73 -4.04 4.81 -7.53
N TYR A 74 -3.59 4.31 -8.67
CA TYR A 74 -4.38 4.27 -9.89
C TYR A 74 -5.55 3.30 -9.77
N ASP A 75 -5.34 2.13 -9.14
CA ASP A 75 -6.43 1.20 -8.82
C ASP A 75 -7.49 1.89 -7.93
N ALA A 76 -7.05 2.64 -6.90
CA ALA A 76 -7.96 3.39 -6.03
C ALA A 76 -8.72 4.48 -6.79
N ILE A 77 -8.03 5.25 -7.65
CA ILE A 77 -8.65 6.28 -8.51
C ILE A 77 -9.73 5.66 -9.40
N HIS A 78 -9.41 4.56 -10.09
CA HIS A 78 -10.39 3.88 -10.94
C HIS A 78 -11.59 3.39 -10.15
N ASN A 79 -11.36 2.80 -8.97
CA ASN A 79 -12.43 2.30 -8.11
C ASN A 79 -13.35 3.43 -7.61
N THR A 80 -12.78 4.60 -7.30
CA THR A 80 -13.55 5.77 -6.88
C THR A 80 -14.33 6.38 -8.04
N ILE A 81 -13.70 6.60 -9.19
CA ILE A 81 -14.36 7.15 -10.39
C ILE A 81 -15.48 6.22 -10.88
N ALA A 82 -15.25 4.91 -10.90
CA ALA A 82 -16.25 3.93 -11.33
C ALA A 82 -17.53 3.94 -10.49
N LYS A 83 -17.46 4.48 -9.27
CA LYS A 83 -18.59 4.59 -8.33
C LYS A 83 -19.20 5.97 -8.29
N ALA A 84 -18.49 6.96 -8.83
CA ALA A 84 -19.00 8.31 -8.96
C ALA A 84 -20.09 8.37 -10.04
N ARG A 85 -21.10 9.19 -9.78
CA ARG A 85 -22.21 9.53 -10.66
C ARG A 85 -21.94 10.83 -11.41
N SER A 86 -21.17 11.73 -10.80
CA SER A 86 -20.79 13.00 -11.39
C SER A 86 -19.69 12.83 -12.45
N PRO A 87 -19.71 13.64 -13.52
CA PRO A 87 -18.73 13.56 -14.59
C PRO A 87 -17.37 14.08 -14.14
N LEU A 88 -16.32 13.54 -14.76
CA LEU A 88 -14.96 14.06 -14.63
C LEU A 88 -14.70 15.11 -15.71
N GLU A 89 -14.13 16.24 -15.31
CA GLU A 89 -13.73 17.30 -16.23
C GLU A 89 -12.65 16.83 -17.21
N HIS A 90 -12.54 17.52 -18.35
CA HIS A 90 -11.50 17.20 -19.33
C HIS A 90 -10.10 17.34 -18.70
N GLY A 91 -9.27 16.30 -18.86
CA GLY A 91 -7.96 16.20 -18.22
C GLY A 91 -7.98 15.95 -16.71
N GLY A 92 -9.15 15.80 -16.08
CA GLY A 92 -9.29 15.60 -14.65
C GLY A 92 -8.61 14.32 -14.17
N TYR A 93 -8.69 13.25 -14.96
CA TYR A 93 -8.00 11.99 -14.65
C TYR A 93 -6.49 12.19 -14.52
N SER A 94 -5.89 12.87 -15.50
CA SER A 94 -4.45 13.17 -15.48
C SER A 94 -4.06 14.07 -14.31
N ARG A 95 -4.91 15.04 -13.93
CA ARG A 95 -4.69 15.89 -12.75
C ARG A 95 -4.77 15.09 -11.46
N ILE A 96 -5.77 14.21 -11.31
CA ILE A 96 -5.90 13.32 -10.14
C ILE A 96 -4.67 12.43 -10.01
N CYS A 97 -4.25 11.75 -11.07
CA CYS A 97 -3.05 10.93 -11.07
C CYS A 97 -1.82 11.75 -10.65
N HIS A 98 -1.61 12.92 -11.26
CA HIS A 98 -0.48 13.78 -10.94
C HIS A 98 -0.46 14.23 -9.47
N LEU A 99 -1.62 14.62 -8.91
CA LEU A 99 -1.75 15.02 -7.52
C LEU A 99 -1.46 13.84 -6.56
N ALA A 100 -1.97 12.65 -6.88
CA ALA A 100 -1.73 11.46 -6.07
C ALA A 100 -0.24 11.05 -6.09
N GLU A 101 0.38 11.05 -7.27
CA GLU A 101 1.81 10.80 -7.42
C GLU A 101 2.66 11.79 -6.64
N LYS A 102 2.30 13.08 -6.70
CA LYS A 102 2.99 14.13 -5.97
C LYS A 102 2.91 13.93 -4.46
N SER A 103 1.72 13.61 -3.93
CA SER A 103 1.55 13.32 -2.50
C SER A 103 2.39 12.11 -2.08
N LEU A 104 2.35 11.01 -2.83
CA LEU A 104 3.15 9.83 -2.55
C LEU A 104 4.66 10.12 -2.61
N ALA A 105 5.12 10.87 -3.62
CA ALA A 105 6.51 11.29 -3.71
C ALA A 105 6.93 12.13 -2.50
N GLN A 106 6.08 13.06 -2.04
CA GLN A 106 6.34 13.86 -0.84
C GLN A 106 6.47 12.98 0.41
N VAL A 107 5.62 11.96 0.58
CA VAL A 107 5.73 11.02 1.70
C VAL A 107 7.05 10.24 1.63
N LEU A 108 7.46 9.78 0.45
CA LEU A 108 8.70 9.03 0.24
C LEU A 108 9.95 9.89 0.47
N ASP A 109 9.91 11.15 0.06
CA ASP A 109 11.03 12.10 0.16
C ASP A 109 11.15 12.73 1.55
N SER A 110 10.13 12.54 2.40
CA SER A 110 10.13 13.04 3.78
C SER A 110 10.86 12.09 4.73
N SER A 111 11.86 12.61 5.45
CA SER A 111 12.59 11.87 6.49
C SER A 111 13.20 10.56 5.96
N ASP A 112 13.23 9.53 6.80
CA ASP A 112 13.63 8.15 6.55
C ASP A 112 12.45 7.26 6.13
N ASN A 113 11.36 7.83 5.63
CA ASN A 113 10.14 7.08 5.29
C ASN A 113 10.38 6.01 4.22
N THR A 114 11.15 6.32 3.19
CA THR A 114 11.51 5.34 2.15
C THR A 114 12.20 4.12 2.76
N GLU A 115 13.19 4.34 3.63
CA GLU A 115 13.95 3.28 4.27
C GLU A 115 13.06 2.44 5.22
N ALA A 116 12.19 3.10 5.98
CA ALA A 116 11.20 2.45 6.83
C ALA A 116 10.22 1.57 6.03
N LEU A 117 9.71 2.07 4.89
CA LEU A 117 8.79 1.34 4.02
C LEU A 117 9.44 0.17 3.30
N LEU A 118 10.71 0.28 2.90
CA LEU A 118 11.46 -0.83 2.31
C LEU A 118 11.73 -1.94 3.35
N ARG A 119 12.02 -1.55 4.59
CA ARG A 119 12.25 -2.51 5.69
C ARG A 119 10.98 -3.18 6.20
N LEU A 120 9.82 -2.53 6.05
CA LEU A 120 8.55 -2.99 6.61
C LEU A 120 8.22 -4.45 6.27
N HIS A 121 8.48 -4.85 5.03
CA HIS A 121 8.17 -6.19 4.51
C HIS A 121 9.41 -7.05 4.27
N SER A 122 10.59 -6.52 4.59
CA SER A 122 11.81 -7.33 4.60
C SER A 122 11.67 -8.32 5.74
N ALA A 123 11.78 -9.63 5.46
CA ALA A 123 11.83 -10.63 6.51
C ALA A 123 12.93 -10.23 7.52
N PRO A 124 12.71 -10.37 8.84
CA PRO A 124 13.83 -10.28 9.76
C PRO A 124 14.85 -11.29 9.25
N SER A 125 16.06 -10.82 8.91
CA SER A 125 17.19 -11.73 8.78
C SER A 125 17.14 -12.57 10.03
N ASP A 126 17.01 -13.89 9.86
CA ASP A 126 17.05 -14.84 10.93
C ASP A 126 18.11 -14.35 11.92
N THR A 127 17.67 -14.06 13.14
CA THR A 127 18.57 -14.10 14.26
C THR A 127 19.16 -15.49 14.17
N VAL A 128 20.34 -15.59 13.59
CA VAL A 128 21.19 -16.77 13.64
C VAL A 128 21.55 -16.88 15.11
N SER A 129 20.61 -17.42 15.89
CA SER A 129 20.88 -18.03 17.19
C SER A 129 21.98 -19.02 16.88
N SER A 130 23.19 -18.58 17.19
CA SER A 130 24.41 -19.34 17.02
C SER A 130 24.38 -20.40 18.11
N ASP A 131 23.58 -21.44 17.93
CA ASP A 131 23.66 -22.67 18.71
C ASP A 131 24.40 -23.71 17.86
N PRO A 132 25.69 -23.97 18.13
CA PRO A 132 26.40 -25.05 17.48
C PRO A 132 26.06 -26.34 18.22
N VAL A 133 24.90 -26.94 17.94
CA VAL A 133 24.57 -28.27 18.47
C VAL A 133 24.48 -29.29 17.34
N LEU A 134 25.64 -29.89 17.10
CA LEU A 134 25.85 -31.30 16.77
C LEU A 134 25.05 -31.87 15.58
N ASN A 135 25.78 -31.96 14.48
CA ASN A 135 25.86 -33.13 13.62
C ASN A 135 25.50 -34.45 14.35
N ARG A 136 24.28 -34.96 14.14
CA ARG A 136 23.95 -36.37 14.41
C ARG A 136 23.08 -36.89 13.27
N MET A 137 23.77 -37.40 12.25
CA MET A 137 23.23 -38.42 11.36
C MET A 137 22.88 -39.64 12.21
N ASP A 138 21.60 -39.81 12.54
CA ASP A 138 21.09 -41.10 12.98
C ASP A 138 20.46 -41.80 11.78
N HIS A 139 21.14 -42.85 11.32
CA HIS A 139 20.66 -43.75 10.30
C HIS A 139 19.37 -44.44 10.78
N SER A 140 18.27 -44.16 10.11
CA SER A 140 16.99 -44.83 10.33
C SER A 140 17.08 -46.32 9.95
N SER A 141 17.14 -47.20 10.95
CA SER A 141 16.94 -48.64 10.76
C SER A 141 15.50 -48.94 10.30
N PRO A 142 15.26 -49.83 9.32
CA PRO A 142 13.92 -50.14 8.83
C PRO A 142 13.12 -51.02 9.81
N ARG A 143 11.82 -50.74 9.96
CA ARG A 143 10.89 -51.49 10.82
C ARG A 143 10.53 -52.86 10.22
N PRO A 144 10.38 -53.92 11.02
CA PRO A 144 9.93 -55.23 10.51
C PRO A 144 8.41 -55.25 10.26
N ILE A 145 8.03 -55.88 9.14
CA ILE A 145 6.64 -56.12 8.73
C ILE A 145 6.11 -57.34 9.49
N ARG A 146 4.98 -57.20 10.20
CA ARG A 146 4.22 -58.32 10.77
C ARG A 146 3.18 -58.79 9.76
N THR A 147 3.31 -60.02 9.27
CA THR A 147 2.25 -60.74 8.56
C THR A 147 1.36 -61.48 9.58
N LYS A 148 0.05 -61.49 9.32
CA LYS A 148 -0.95 -62.29 10.04
C LYS A 148 -0.90 -63.76 9.63
#